data_AF-A0AAD6JMC2-F1
#
_entry.id   AF-A0AAD6JMC2-F1
#
_cell.length_a   1.000
_cell.length_b   1.000
_cell.length_c   1.000
_cell.angle_alpha   90.00
_cell.angle_beta   90.00
_cell.angle_gamma   90.00
#
_symmetry.space_group_name_H-M   'P 1'
#
loop_
_entity.id
_entity.type
_entity.pdbx_description
1 polymer ?
#
loop_
_entity_poly.entity_id
_entity_poly.type
_entity_poly.pdbx_seq_one_letter_code
_entity_poly.pdbx_strand_id
1 'polypeptide(L)'
;MEKPVYELVAQEFEKQMTHYTVATEAQNHTGLRPCFNISGEKSVSAPELIFQFKGGAKMALPTANYFSFVDSGVICLTIVSDSVVGSGFGGGPAIILGNYQQRNFHVEFDLENESTGSTRGRRDMVVPVKLLIVGQQASVG
;
A
#
# COMPACT_ATOMS: atom_id res chain seq x y z
N MET A 1 3.34 -1.02 -6.90
CA MET A 1 2.00 -1.64 -7.08
C MET A 1 1.62 -1.43 -8.53
N GLU A 2 1.07 -2.44 -9.20
CA GLU A 2 0.63 -2.30 -10.59
C GLU A 2 -0.33 -1.13 -10.75
N LYS A 3 -0.12 -0.31 -11.79
CA LYS A 3 -0.89 0.90 -12.03
C LYS A 3 -2.41 0.75 -11.85
N PRO A 4 -3.11 -0.25 -12.44
CA PRO A 4 -4.56 -0.37 -12.29
C PRO A 4 -5.00 -0.57 -10.84
N VAL A 5 -4.25 -1.35 -10.06
CA VAL A 5 -4.54 -1.57 -8.63
C VAL A 5 -4.25 -0.31 -7.83
N TYR A 6 -3.14 0.36 -8.14
CA TYR A 6 -2.75 1.60 -7.48
C TYR A 6 -3.78 2.72 -7.66
N GLU A 7 -4.32 2.92 -8.87
CA GLU A 7 -5.32 3.97 -9.09
C GLU A 7 -6.58 3.73 -8.24
N LEU A 8 -7.04 2.48 -8.11
CA LEU A 8 -8.20 2.15 -7.27
C LEU A 8 -7.94 2.47 -5.78
N VAL A 9 -6.74 2.17 -5.31
CA VAL A 9 -6.32 2.45 -3.92
C VAL A 9 -6.24 3.95 -3.67
N ALA A 10 -5.56 4.68 -4.55
CA ALA A 10 -5.40 6.13 -4.45
C ALA A 10 -6.76 6.83 -4.46
N GLN A 11 -7.64 6.47 -5.40
CA GLN A 11 -8.99 7.03 -5.51
C GLN A 11 -9.84 6.76 -4.27
N GLU A 12 -9.74 5.58 -3.67
CA GLU A 12 -10.51 5.28 -2.47
C GLU A 12 -10.05 6.11 -1.27
N PHE A 13 -8.74 6.34 -1.11
CA PHE A 13 -8.25 7.28 -0.10
C PHE A 13 -8.75 8.70 -0.35
N GLU A 14 -8.69 9.19 -1.58
CA GLU A 14 -9.24 10.52 -1.94
C GLU A 14 -10.75 10.62 -1.65
N LYS A 15 -11.51 9.57 -1.95
CA LYS A 15 -12.96 9.50 -1.71
C LYS A 15 -13.30 9.50 -0.22
N GLN A 16 -12.53 8.81 0.61
CA GLN A 16 -12.82 8.69 2.04
C GLN A 16 -12.23 9.82 2.89
N MET A 17 -11.16 10.47 2.42
CA MET A 17 -10.45 11.54 3.14
C MET A 17 -10.86 12.94 2.69
N THR A 18 -12.13 13.11 2.30
CA THR A 18 -12.69 14.39 1.79
C THR A 18 -12.69 15.52 2.82
N HIS A 19 -12.54 15.21 4.10
CA HIS A 19 -12.35 16.20 5.16
C HIS A 19 -10.99 16.88 5.14
N TYR A 20 -10.01 16.33 4.39
CA TYR A 20 -8.72 16.96 4.16
C TYR A 20 -8.61 17.54 2.76
N THR A 21 -7.85 18.63 2.63
CA THR A 21 -7.56 19.22 1.32
C THR A 21 -6.39 18.48 0.67
N VAL A 22 -6.50 18.22 -0.63
CA VAL A 22 -5.40 17.61 -1.41
C VAL A 22 -4.25 18.61 -1.52
N ALA A 23 -3.05 18.18 -1.13
CA ALA A 23 -1.84 19.00 -1.12
C ALA A 23 -1.07 18.85 -2.44
N THR A 24 -1.58 19.45 -3.52
CA THR A 24 -1.03 19.31 -4.88
C THR A 24 0.44 19.69 -5.00
N GLU A 25 0.90 20.73 -4.30
CA GLU A 25 2.32 21.13 -4.28
C GLU A 25 3.23 20.01 -3.74
N ALA A 26 2.80 19.34 -2.66
CA ALA A 26 3.54 18.21 -2.11
C ALA A 26 3.57 17.02 -3.08
N GLN A 27 2.47 16.77 -3.82
CA GLN A 27 2.46 15.72 -4.85
C GLN A 27 3.44 16.03 -5.98
N ASN A 28 3.49 17.29 -6.43
CA ASN A 28 4.40 17.73 -7.49
C ASN A 28 5.87 17.61 -7.06
N HIS A 29 6.19 17.96 -5.81
CA HIS A 29 7.56 17.90 -5.30
C HIS A 29 8.04 16.48 -4.98
N THR A 30 7.15 15.62 -4.46
CA THR A 30 7.54 14.29 -3.97
C THR A 30 7.29 13.17 -5.00
N GLY A 31 6.38 13.38 -5.94
CA GLY A 31 5.86 12.34 -6.82
C GLY A 31 4.92 11.35 -6.11
N LEU A 32 4.63 11.54 -4.82
CA LEU A 32 3.69 10.73 -4.06
C LEU A 32 2.27 11.25 -4.24
N ARG A 33 1.29 10.35 -4.32
CA ARG A 33 -0.13 10.70 -4.32
C ARG A 33 -0.99 9.56 -3.75
N PRO A 34 -2.15 9.86 -3.13
CA PRO A 34 -2.58 11.21 -2.76
C PRO A 34 -1.77 11.79 -1.58
N CYS A 35 -1.67 13.12 -1.54
CA CYS A 35 -1.17 13.85 -0.38
C CYS A 35 -2.26 14.75 0.20
N PHE A 36 -2.34 14.83 1.52
CA PHE A 36 -3.38 15.55 2.25
C PHE A 36 -2.77 16.56 3.21
N ASN A 37 -3.32 17.78 3.22
CA ASN A 37 -3.03 18.78 4.22
C ASN A 37 -3.90 18.50 5.47
N ILE A 38 -3.21 18.21 6.57
CA ILE A 38 -3.75 17.91 7.90
C ILE A 38 -3.36 18.99 8.92
N SER A 39 -2.98 20.18 8.43
CA SER A 39 -2.62 21.31 9.31
C SER A 39 -3.80 21.71 10.18
N GLY A 40 -3.55 21.82 11.49
CA GLY A 40 -4.60 22.14 12.47
C GLY A 40 -5.33 20.92 13.02
N GLU A 41 -5.08 19.73 12.49
CA GLU A 41 -5.64 18.49 13.02
C GLU A 41 -4.90 18.04 14.28
N LYS A 42 -5.66 17.66 15.31
CA LYS A 42 -5.08 17.08 16.54
C LYS A 42 -4.64 15.63 16.35
N SER A 43 -5.28 14.93 15.42
CA SER A 43 -5.02 13.53 15.08
C SER A 43 -5.45 13.27 13.64
N VAL A 44 -4.69 12.46 12.92
CA VAL A 44 -5.05 12.05 11.55
C VAL A 44 -6.10 10.95 11.59
N SER A 45 -7.23 11.18 10.95
CA SER A 45 -8.25 10.17 10.67
C SER A 45 -8.07 9.67 9.24
N ALA A 46 -7.50 8.48 9.09
CA ALA A 46 -7.28 7.81 7.81
C ALA A 46 -8.03 6.46 7.77
N PRO A 47 -8.55 6.04 6.61
CA PRO A 47 -9.11 4.70 6.42
C PRO A 47 -8.10 3.61 6.77
N GLU A 48 -8.56 2.51 7.35
CA GLU A 48 -7.72 1.34 7.63
C GLU A 48 -7.36 0.64 6.32
N LEU A 49 -6.10 0.20 6.21
CA LEU A 49 -5.61 -0.55 5.05
C LEU A 49 -5.28 -1.99 5.48
N ILE A 50 -5.97 -2.97 4.91
CA ILE A 50 -5.82 -4.38 5.26
C ILE A 50 -5.41 -5.18 4.03
N PHE A 51 -4.31 -5.93 4.14
CA PHE A 51 -3.98 -7.01 3.23
C PHE A 51 -4.63 -8.30 3.71
N GLN A 52 -5.53 -8.86 2.93
CA GLN A 52 -6.14 -10.17 3.18
C GLN A 52 -5.47 -11.22 2.29
N PHE A 53 -4.74 -12.15 2.89
CA PHE A 53 -4.06 -13.21 2.19
C PHE A 53 -4.99 -14.41 1.91
N LYS A 54 -4.64 -15.21 0.91
CA LYS A 54 -5.29 -16.51 0.69
C LYS A 54 -5.26 -17.34 1.98
N GLY A 55 -6.37 -17.98 2.31
CA GLY A 55 -6.56 -18.67 3.59
C GLY A 55 -7.19 -17.79 4.69
N GLY A 56 -7.46 -16.51 4.40
CA GLY A 56 -8.25 -15.63 5.26
C GLY A 56 -7.44 -14.85 6.30
N ALA A 57 -6.12 -15.04 6.36
CA ALA A 57 -5.25 -14.23 7.19
C ALA A 57 -5.32 -12.75 6.79
N LYS A 58 -5.31 -11.85 7.77
CA LYS A 58 -5.41 -10.40 7.57
C LYS A 58 -4.23 -9.70 8.23
N MET A 59 -3.65 -8.74 7.51
CA MET A 59 -2.63 -7.82 8.00
C MET A 59 -3.18 -6.40 7.90
N ALA A 60 -3.68 -5.88 9.03
CA ALA A 60 -4.11 -4.50 9.15
C ALA A 60 -2.89 -3.61 9.37
N LEU A 61 -2.65 -2.68 8.46
CA LEU A 61 -1.51 -1.77 8.53
C LEU A 61 -1.83 -0.58 9.44
N PRO A 62 -0.92 -0.23 10.38
CA PRO A 62 -0.97 1.06 11.05
C PRO A 62 -0.87 2.22 10.05
N THR A 63 -1.47 3.36 10.33
CA THR A 63 -1.42 4.55 9.43
C THR A 63 0.01 4.95 9.04
N ALA A 64 0.96 4.83 9.97
CA ALA A 64 2.38 5.10 9.72
C ALA A 64 3.05 4.13 8.72
N ASN A 65 2.40 3.03 8.36
CA ASN A 65 2.91 2.05 7.40
C ASN A 65 2.45 2.34 5.95
N TYR A 66 1.52 3.29 5.74
CA TYR A 66 1.08 3.71 4.41
C TYR A 66 0.98 5.22 4.21
N PHE A 67 1.03 6.04 5.26
CA PHE A 67 1.20 7.49 5.18
C PHE A 67 2.51 7.92 5.87
N SER A 68 3.22 8.85 5.25
CA SER A 68 4.37 9.53 5.85
C SER A 68 4.23 11.04 5.74
N PHE A 69 4.76 11.76 6.73
CA PHE A 69 4.93 13.20 6.64
C PHE A 69 5.99 13.54 5.60
N VAL A 70 5.71 14.53 4.76
CA VAL A 70 6.67 15.09 3.78
C VAL A 70 6.97 16.56 4.06
N ASP A 71 6.11 17.24 4.81
CA ASP A 71 6.28 18.59 5.34
C ASP A 71 5.44 18.73 6.63
N SER A 72 5.60 19.84 7.35
CA SER A 72 4.76 20.21 8.49
C SER A 72 3.29 20.26 8.06
N GLY A 73 2.48 19.36 8.61
CA GLY A 73 1.04 19.31 8.33
C GLY A 73 0.66 18.69 6.98
N VAL A 74 1.57 17.99 6.28
CA VAL A 74 1.23 17.24 5.05
C VAL A 74 1.65 15.79 5.17
N ILE A 75 0.71 14.88 4.90
CA ILE A 75 0.96 13.44 4.79
C ILE A 75 0.73 12.97 3.35
N CYS A 76 1.54 12.03 2.89
CA CYS A 76 1.44 11.44 1.56
C CYS A 76 1.38 9.92 1.63
N LEU A 77 0.58 9.32 0.75
CA LEU A 77 0.52 7.87 0.59
C LEU A 77 1.90 7.38 0.11
N THR A 78 2.50 6.43 0.83
CA THR A 78 3.83 5.89 0.53
C THR A 78 3.79 4.68 -0.42
N ILE A 79 2.59 4.26 -0.84
CA ILE A 79 2.40 3.26 -1.88
C ILE A 79 2.53 3.97 -3.22
N VAL A 80 3.31 3.40 -4.13
CA VAL A 80 3.55 3.96 -5.46
C VAL A 80 3.22 2.98 -6.58
N SER A 81 2.87 3.54 -7.74
CA SER A 81 2.67 2.80 -8.99
C SER A 81 4.00 2.29 -9.55
N ASP A 82 4.01 1.10 -10.14
CA ASP A 82 5.15 0.55 -10.89
C ASP A 82 5.55 1.40 -12.11
N SER A 83 4.65 2.24 -12.61
CA SER A 83 4.94 3.20 -13.66
C SER A 83 6.04 4.21 -13.31
N VAL A 84 6.33 4.43 -12.02
CA VAL A 84 7.44 5.31 -11.58
C VAL A 84 8.82 4.64 -11.66
N VAL A 85 8.88 3.31 -11.73
CA VAL A 85 10.13 2.52 -11.79
C VAL A 85 10.50 2.08 -13.22
N GLY A 86 9.77 2.56 -14.23
CA GLY A 86 10.01 2.28 -15.65
C GLY A 86 9.15 1.12 -16.17
N SER A 87 8.68 1.26 -17.41
CA SER A 87 7.73 0.36 -18.09
C SER A 87 8.31 -1.00 -18.52
N GLY A 88 9.29 -1.53 -17.77
CA GLY A 88 10.03 -2.75 -18.12
C GLY A 88 9.67 -4.01 -17.31
N PHE A 89 8.82 -3.91 -16.28
CA PHE A 89 8.49 -5.02 -15.38
C PHE A 89 7.25 -5.82 -15.80
N GLY A 90 7.09 -6.11 -17.08
CA GLY A 90 6.09 -7.10 -17.51
C GLY A 90 6.41 -8.46 -16.90
N GLY A 91 5.65 -8.88 -15.88
CA GLY A 91 5.81 -10.19 -15.20
C GLY A 91 6.23 -10.13 -13.71
N GLY A 92 6.30 -8.95 -13.10
CA GLY A 92 6.47 -8.81 -11.64
C GLY A 92 5.17 -9.06 -10.85
N PRO A 93 5.22 -9.09 -9.51
CA PRO A 93 4.03 -9.21 -8.69
C PRO A 93 3.18 -7.93 -8.73
N ALA A 94 1.85 -8.08 -8.66
CA ALA A 94 0.92 -6.94 -8.64
C ALA A 94 1.16 -5.97 -7.47
N ILE A 95 1.63 -6.48 -6.34
CA ILE A 95 1.92 -5.71 -5.12
C ILE A 95 3.29 -6.12 -4.58
N ILE A 96 4.10 -5.11 -4.22
CA ILE A 96 5.37 -5.28 -3.52
C ILE A 96 5.22 -4.58 -2.16
N LEU A 97 5.44 -5.33 -1.08
CA LEU A 97 5.44 -4.77 0.28
C LEU A 97 6.81 -4.18 0.59
N GLY A 98 6.89 -2.85 0.66
CA GLY A 98 8.12 -2.15 0.99
C GLY A 98 8.41 -2.08 2.50
N ASN A 99 9.52 -1.45 2.85
CA ASN A 99 9.94 -1.28 4.25
C ASN A 99 8.87 -0.60 5.12
N TYR A 100 8.17 0.40 4.58
CA TYR A 100 7.08 1.08 5.29
C TYR A 100 5.97 0.11 5.70
N GLN A 101 5.55 -0.78 4.80
CA GLN A 101 4.47 -1.73 5.08
C GLN A 101 4.90 -2.81 6.08
N GLN A 102 6.19 -3.15 6.11
CA GLN A 102 6.75 -4.19 7.00
C GLN A 102 7.20 -3.66 8.37
N ARG A 103 7.21 -2.35 8.60
CA ARG A 103 7.63 -1.77 9.89
C ARG A 103 6.71 -2.25 11.02
N ASN A 104 7.30 -2.63 12.15
CA ASN A 104 6.60 -3.15 13.33
C ASN A 104 5.82 -4.47 13.10
N PHE A 105 6.12 -5.20 12.03
CA PHE A 105 5.68 -6.59 11.84
C PHE A 105 6.84 -7.56 12.06
N HIS A 106 6.53 -8.72 12.63
CA HIS A 106 7.42 -9.88 12.57
C HIS A 106 7.07 -10.68 11.32
N VAL A 107 8.02 -10.79 10.38
CA VAL A 107 7.83 -11.52 9.12
C VAL A 107 8.77 -12.72 9.12
N GLU A 108 8.19 -13.90 9.19
CA GLU A 108 8.90 -15.17 9.16
C GLU A 108 8.84 -15.76 7.74
N PHE A 109 9.95 -16.31 7.28
CA PHE A 109 10.06 -17.02 6.01
C PHE A 109 10.38 -18.49 6.31
N ASP A 110 9.37 -19.35 6.24
CA ASP A 110 9.55 -20.80 6.38
C ASP A 110 10.04 -21.38 5.04
N LEU A 111 11.33 -21.64 4.94
CA LEU A 111 11.97 -22.20 3.74
C LEU A 111 11.91 -23.73 3.69
N GLU A 112 11.60 -24.41 4.80
CA GLU A 112 11.66 -25.87 4.92
C GLU A 112 10.37 -26.52 4.38
N ASN A 113 9.21 -25.94 4.71
CA ASN A 113 7.92 -26.40 4.18
C ASN A 113 7.65 -26.00 2.73
N GLU A 114 8.48 -25.15 2.13
CA GLU A 114 8.44 -24.94 0.67
C GLU A 114 8.98 -26.16 -0.11
N SER A 115 9.66 -27.12 0.53
CA SER A 115 10.43 -28.17 -0.15
C SER A 115 9.65 -29.39 -0.69
N THR A 116 8.33 -29.49 -0.48
CA THR A 116 7.57 -30.68 -0.93
C THR A 116 7.19 -30.67 -2.42
N GLY A 117 7.51 -29.60 -3.17
CA GLY A 117 7.39 -29.54 -4.63
C GLY A 117 8.74 -29.67 -5.33
N SER A 118 9.08 -30.86 -5.82
CA SER A 118 10.31 -31.11 -6.58
C SER A 118 10.26 -30.48 -7.98
N THR A 119 10.56 -29.20 -8.12
CA THR A 119 11.12 -28.61 -9.35
C THR A 119 12.13 -27.50 -9.03
N ARG A 120 13.31 -27.63 -9.62
CA ARG A 120 14.48 -26.76 -9.47
C ARG A 120 14.38 -25.63 -10.50
N GLY A 121 13.68 -24.57 -10.15
CA GLY A 121 13.66 -23.27 -10.85
C GLY A 121 13.45 -22.18 -9.79
N ARG A 122 13.89 -20.94 -10.03
CA ARG A 122 13.62 -19.82 -9.12
C ARG A 122 12.14 -19.82 -8.77
N ARG A 123 11.81 -20.10 -7.52
CA ARG A 123 10.46 -19.95 -6.99
C ARG A 123 10.42 -18.58 -6.34
N ASP A 124 9.89 -17.62 -7.07
CA ASP A 124 9.56 -16.32 -6.48
C ASP A 124 8.41 -16.57 -5.47
N MET A 125 8.58 -16.15 -4.22
CA MET A 125 7.56 -16.32 -3.19
C MET A 125 6.40 -15.35 -3.45
N VAL A 126 5.41 -15.80 -4.23
CA VAL A 126 4.22 -15.02 -4.58
C VAL A 126 3.04 -15.49 -3.72
N VAL A 127 2.62 -14.64 -2.79
CA VAL A 127 1.45 -14.90 -1.94
C VAL A 127 0.25 -14.15 -2.50
N PRO A 128 -0.88 -14.82 -2.83
CA PRO A 128 -2.07 -14.12 -3.28
C PRO A 128 -2.63 -13.25 -2.16
N VAL A 129 -2.81 -11.96 -2.45
CA VAL A 129 -3.28 -10.95 -1.51
C VAL A 129 -4.42 -10.14 -2.12
N LYS A 130 -5.46 -9.91 -1.34
CA LYS A 130 -6.58 -9.03 -1.61
C LYS A 130 -6.43 -7.78 -0.76
N LEU A 131 -6.66 -6.61 -1.36
CA LEU A 131 -6.58 -5.35 -0.63
C LEU A 131 -7.97 -4.89 -0.19
N LEU A 132 -8.10 -4.51 1.07
CA LEU A 132 -9.31 -3.95 1.67
C LEU A 132 -8.97 -2.60 2.29
N ILE A 133 -9.72 -1.57 1.92
CA ILE A 133 -9.64 -0.24 2.55
C ILE A 133 -10.93 -0.07 3.35
N VAL A 134 -10.80 -0.05 4.68
CA VAL A 134 -11.93 -0.03 5.61
C VAL A 134 -12.16 1.37 6.14
N GLY A 135 -13.35 1.82 5.83
CA GLY A 135 -13.95 3.14 5.93
C GLY A 135 -14.94 3.16 4.76
N GLN A 136 -16.10 3.79 4.90
CA GLN A 136 -17.31 3.52 4.09
C GLN A 136 -17.07 3.01 2.63
N GLN A 137 -17.05 1.66 2.52
CA GLN A 137 -16.98 0.77 1.35
C GLN A 137 -16.02 1.09 0.19
N ALA A 138 -14.96 0.27 0.08
CA ALA A 138 -14.55 -0.32 -1.19
C ALA A 138 -14.15 -1.80 -1.02
N SER A 139 -14.82 -2.68 -1.76
CA SER A 139 -14.43 -4.08 -1.96
C SER A 139 -13.91 -4.20 -3.39
N VAL A 140 -12.60 -4.43 -3.56
CA VAL A 140 -12.05 -4.84 -4.85
C VAL A 140 -12.15 -6.37 -4.91
N GLY A 141 -12.94 -6.89 -5.85
CA GLY A 141 -13.17 -8.32 -6.07
C GLY A 141 -12.07 -8.97 -6.90
#